data_AF-A0AAV5IAZ9-F1
#
_entry.id   AF-A0AAV5IAZ9-F1
#
_cell.length_a   1.000
_cell.length_b   1.000
_cell.length_c   1.000
_cell.angle_alpha   90.00
_cell.angle_beta   90.00
_cell.angle_gamma   90.00
#
_symmetry.space_group_name_H-M   'P 1'
#
loop_
_entity.id
_entity.type
_entity.pdbx_description
1 polymer ?
#
loop_
_entity_poly.entity_id
_entity_poly.type
_entity_poly.pdbx_seq_one_letter_code
_entity_poly.pdbx_strand_id
1 'polypeptide(L)'
;MCSDDTADKDSWKDKGPGQLSIKCKEGVSKGSKDSKPTIVVRNDVGKVLLNALLYPGIKTSGQKNSLVVIFHTLDDSGNNDDVVARTFLIRTKTEEDRNNLATAIQEHAPAS
;
A
#
# COMPACT_ATOMS: atom_id res chain seq x y z
N MET A 1 38.74 4.52 -15.20
CA MET A 1 37.38 4.43 -15.76
C MET A 1 36.60 3.40 -14.96
N CYS A 2 35.66 3.84 -14.11
CA CYS A 2 34.58 3.00 -13.60
C CYS A 2 33.29 3.77 -13.92
N SER A 3 32.67 3.42 -15.04
CA SER A 3 31.35 3.91 -15.42
C SER A 3 30.32 2.94 -14.84
N ASP A 4 29.77 3.28 -13.69
CA ASP A 4 28.49 2.75 -13.22
C ASP A 4 27.51 3.93 -13.22
N ASP A 5 27.17 4.38 -14.43
CA ASP A 5 26.01 5.24 -14.63
C ASP A 5 24.86 4.32 -15.03
N THR A 6 23.92 4.10 -14.10
CA THR A 6 22.55 3.76 -14.48
C THR A 6 21.60 4.31 -13.42
N ALA A 7 21.36 5.62 -13.54
CA ALA A 7 20.06 6.25 -13.45
C ALA A 7 18.90 5.39 -12.89
N ASP A 8 18.66 5.47 -11.59
CA ASP A 8 17.32 5.75 -11.05
C ASP A 8 17.47 6.30 -9.62
N LYS A 9 17.73 7.62 -9.56
CA LYS A 9 17.49 8.40 -8.35
C LYS A 9 15.98 8.54 -8.15
N ASP A 10 15.30 7.49 -7.73
CA ASP A 10 13.91 7.62 -7.27
C ASP A 10 13.82 7.27 -5.78
N SER A 11 13.32 8.25 -5.02
CA SER A 11 13.60 8.49 -3.61
C SER A 11 12.74 7.63 -2.70
N TRP A 12 12.78 6.31 -2.87
CA TRP A 12 12.04 5.39 -2.02
C TRP A 12 12.61 5.38 -0.61
N LYS A 13 11.91 6.03 0.32
CA LYS A 13 12.27 5.98 1.73
C LYS A 13 11.88 4.62 2.29
N ASP A 14 12.88 3.78 2.57
CA ASP A 14 12.65 2.52 3.25
C ASP A 14 11.97 2.75 4.60
N LYS A 15 10.86 2.03 4.82
CA LYS A 15 10.06 2.09 6.04
C LYS A 15 10.37 0.90 6.96
N GLY A 16 11.28 0.01 6.55
CA GLY A 16 11.57 -1.25 7.21
C GLY A 16 10.58 -2.37 6.86
N PRO A 17 10.89 -3.60 7.27
CA PRO A 17 9.99 -4.73 7.15
C PRO A 17 8.78 -4.57 8.07
N GLY A 18 7.65 -5.13 7.65
CA GLY A 18 6.44 -5.15 8.44
C GLY A 18 5.40 -6.10 7.87
N GLN A 19 4.42 -6.43 8.69
CA GLN A 19 3.25 -7.17 8.30
C GLN A 19 2.19 -6.23 7.72
N LEU A 20 1.80 -6.49 6.48
CA LEU A 20 0.70 -5.82 5.82
C LEU A 20 -0.61 -6.51 6.21
N SER A 21 -1.60 -5.72 6.59
CA SER A 21 -2.93 -6.20 6.93
C SER A 21 -3.97 -5.27 6.31
N ILE A 22 -4.91 -5.86 5.57
CA ILE A 22 -6.05 -5.12 5.03
C ILE A 22 -7.21 -5.29 6.01
N LYS A 23 -7.65 -4.19 6.60
CA LYS A 23 -8.80 -4.15 7.51
C LYS A 23 -10.01 -3.59 6.78
N CYS A 24 -11.13 -4.28 6.84
CA CYS A 24 -12.44 -3.73 6.47
C CYS A 24 -13.15 -3.28 7.74
N LYS A 25 -14.02 -2.26 7.64
CA LYS A 25 -14.86 -1.87 8.77
C LYS A 25 -15.76 -3.06 9.18
N GLU A 26 -15.75 -3.37 10.48
CA GLU A 26 -16.58 -4.44 11.04
C GLU A 26 -18.07 -4.12 10.81
N GLY A 27 -18.81 -5.09 10.24
CA GLY A 27 -20.23 -4.94 9.89
C GLY A 27 -20.53 -4.50 8.46
N VAL A 28 -19.53 -4.33 7.60
CA VAL A 28 -19.74 -3.98 6.18
C VAL A 28 -19.15 -5.05 5.25
N SER A 29 -19.89 -5.42 4.21
CA SER A 29 -19.47 -6.40 3.20
C SER A 29 -18.22 -5.93 2.45
N LYS A 30 -17.30 -6.87 2.17
CA LYS A 30 -16.11 -6.61 1.35
C LYS A 30 -16.53 -5.95 0.03
N GLY A 31 -15.87 -4.87 -0.37
CA GLY A 31 -16.13 -4.17 -1.62
C GLY A 31 -17.25 -3.12 -1.60
N SER A 32 -17.98 -2.92 -0.49
CA SER A 32 -19.00 -1.87 -0.40
C SER A 32 -18.40 -0.46 -0.17
N LYS A 33 -19.06 0.58 -0.68
CA LYS A 33 -18.66 2.00 -0.50
C LYS A 33 -18.52 2.41 0.97
N ASP A 34 -19.28 1.78 1.87
CA ASP A 34 -19.22 2.00 3.32
C ASP A 34 -18.09 1.26 4.04
N SER A 35 -17.44 0.27 3.41
CA SER A 35 -16.45 -0.60 4.06
C SER A 35 -15.15 0.13 4.39
N LYS A 36 -14.90 1.28 3.72
CA LYS A 36 -13.67 2.09 3.79
C LYS A 36 -12.44 1.22 4.10
N PRO A 37 -12.12 0.23 3.24
CA PRO A 37 -11.11 -0.74 3.57
C PRO A 37 -9.78 -0.03 3.72
N THR A 38 -9.10 -0.30 4.82
CA THR A 38 -7.90 0.39 5.26
C THR A 38 -6.74 -0.58 5.24
N ILE A 39 -5.69 -0.25 4.50
CA ILE A 39 -4.44 -0.98 4.55
C ILE A 39 -3.58 -0.44 5.69
N VAL A 40 -3.09 -1.36 6.52
CA VAL A 40 -2.25 -1.05 7.67
C VAL A 40 -1.00 -1.89 7.58
N VAL A 41 0.17 -1.27 7.65
CA VAL A 41 1.47 -1.97 7.79
C VAL A 41 1.97 -1.76 9.20
N ARG A 42 2.28 -2.85 9.90
CA ARG A 42 2.84 -2.83 11.26
C ARG A 42 4.19 -3.52 11.28
N ASN A 43 5.17 -2.94 11.99
CA ASN A 43 6.43 -3.64 12.24
C ASN A 43 6.30 -4.66 13.39
N ASP A 44 7.33 -5.46 13.62
CA ASP A 44 7.36 -6.48 14.68
C ASP A 44 7.20 -5.91 16.10
N VAL A 45 7.54 -4.62 16.31
CA VAL A 45 7.33 -3.93 17.60
C VAL A 45 5.93 -3.33 17.74
N GLY A 46 5.02 -3.60 16.80
CA GLY A 46 3.63 -3.16 16.84
C GLY A 46 3.37 -1.71 16.39
N LYS A 47 4.39 -0.98 15.93
CA LYS A 47 4.23 0.38 15.39
C LYS A 47 3.64 0.33 13.98
N VAL A 48 2.67 1.20 13.73
CA VAL A 48 2.07 1.39 12.40
C VAL A 48 3.04 2.19 11.53
N LEU A 49 3.53 1.57 10.46
CA LEU A 49 4.40 2.17 9.46
C LEU A 49 3.61 2.86 8.34
N LEU A 50 2.43 2.31 8.03
CA LEU A 50 1.50 2.79 7.01
C LEU A 50 0.08 2.60 7.50
N ASN A 51 -0.75 3.63 7.33
CA ASN A 51 -2.19 3.56 7.50
C ASN A 51 -2.82 4.34 6.34
N ALA A 52 -3.54 3.65 5.45
CA ALA A 52 -4.10 4.28 4.27
C ALA A 52 -5.42 3.65 3.84
N LEU A 53 -6.29 4.43 3.23
CA LEU A 53 -7.57 3.95 2.71
C LEU A 53 -7.39 3.41 1.28
N LEU A 54 -8.03 2.27 1.02
CA LEU A 54 -8.24 1.75 -0.32
C LEU A 54 -9.39 2.51 -0.96
N TYR A 55 -9.22 2.87 -2.23
CA TYR A 55 -10.18 3.63 -3.00
C TYR A 55 -10.59 2.82 -4.25
N PRO A 56 -11.77 3.10 -4.81
CA PRO A 56 -12.23 2.39 -5.99
C PRO A 56 -11.30 2.69 -7.17
N GLY A 57 -10.88 1.66 -7.91
CA GLY A 57 -9.91 1.81 -8.99
C GLY A 57 -8.47 2.03 -8.51
N ILE A 58 -8.10 1.47 -7.35
CA ILE A 58 -6.73 1.50 -6.87
C ILE A 58 -5.74 1.01 -7.95
N LYS A 59 -4.66 1.76 -8.13
CA LYS A 59 -3.63 1.44 -9.12
C LYS A 59 -2.55 0.60 -8.45
N THR A 60 -2.44 -0.64 -8.91
CA THR A 60 -1.35 -1.57 -8.57
C THR A 60 -0.54 -1.87 -9.83
N SER A 61 0.78 -1.98 -9.68
CA SER A 61 1.72 -2.28 -10.76
C SER A 61 2.77 -3.26 -10.25
N GLY A 62 2.77 -4.47 -10.79
CA GLY A 62 3.78 -5.47 -10.46
C GLY A 62 5.10 -5.16 -11.18
N GLN A 63 6.21 -5.16 -10.45
CA GLN A 63 7.57 -4.98 -10.97
C GLN A 63 8.50 -6.07 -10.41
N LYS A 64 8.82 -7.10 -11.19
CA LYS A 64 9.62 -8.27 -10.74
C LYS A 64 9.07 -8.80 -9.39
N ASN A 65 9.89 -8.77 -8.33
CA ASN A 65 9.57 -9.17 -6.96
C ASN A 65 8.97 -8.04 -6.09
N SER A 66 8.59 -6.91 -6.68
CA SER A 66 8.03 -5.75 -6.00
C SER A 66 6.65 -5.40 -6.54
N LEU A 67 5.80 -4.84 -5.68
CA LEU A 67 4.49 -4.32 -6.02
C LEU A 67 4.49 -2.81 -5.77
N VAL A 68 4.25 -2.03 -6.81
CA VAL A 68 4.00 -0.59 -6.69
C VAL A 68 2.51 -0.37 -6.56
N VAL A 69 2.10 0.39 -5.57
CA VAL A 69 0.69 0.65 -5.30
C VAL A 69 0.51 2.07 -4.78
N ILE A 70 -0.53 2.75 -5.24
CA ILE A 70 -0.85 4.10 -4.79
C ILE A 70 -1.88 3.99 -3.68
N PHE A 71 -1.59 4.54 -2.52
CA PHE A 71 -2.49 4.57 -1.38
C PHE A 71 -2.84 5.99 -0.98
N HIS A 72 -4.07 6.18 -0.51
CA HIS A 72 -4.56 7.44 0.00
C HIS A 72 -4.34 7.49 1.51
N THR A 73 -3.23 8.10 1.93
CA THR A 73 -2.90 8.27 3.35
C THR A 73 -3.58 9.52 3.89
N LEU A 74 -4.34 9.38 4.97
CA LEU A 74 -4.74 10.51 5.80
C LEU A 74 -3.54 10.88 6.66
N ASP A 75 -3.08 12.14 6.59
CA ASP A 75 -2.01 12.59 7.46
C ASP A 75 -2.57 12.71 8.89
N ASP A 76 -2.00 11.97 9.84
CA ASP A 76 -2.44 11.91 11.25
C ASP A 76 -2.28 13.26 11.97
N SER A 77 -1.72 14.28 11.30
CA SER A 77 -1.58 15.65 11.77
C SER A 77 -2.89 16.46 11.71
N GLY A 78 -3.96 15.91 12.29
CA GLY A 78 -4.93 16.63 13.12
C GLY A 78 -5.79 17.78 12.59
N ASN A 79 -5.70 18.26 11.34
CA ASN A 79 -6.57 19.39 10.94
C ASN A 79 -6.89 19.57 9.45
N ASN A 80 -6.54 18.63 8.58
CA ASN A 80 -6.92 18.72 7.17
C ASN A 80 -7.38 17.35 6.67
N ASP A 81 -8.61 17.27 6.18
CA ASP A 81 -9.18 16.15 5.43
C ASP A 81 -8.47 15.90 4.08
N ASP A 82 -7.26 16.42 3.89
CA ASP A 82 -6.43 16.26 2.72
C ASP A 82 -5.88 14.83 2.67
N VAL A 83 -6.63 13.98 1.99
CA VAL A 83 -6.22 12.63 1.66
C VAL A 83 -5.08 12.71 0.64
N VAL A 84 -3.85 12.40 1.04
CA VAL A 84 -2.68 12.46 0.15
C VAL A 84 -2.49 11.12 -0.54
N ALA A 85 -2.54 11.12 -1.88
CA ALA A 85 -2.12 9.98 -2.69
C ALA A 85 -0.60 9.82 -2.59
N ARG A 86 -0.14 8.73 -1.97
CA ARG A 86 1.27 8.36 -1.86
C ARG A 86 1.51 7.02 -2.54
N THR A 87 2.51 6.98 -3.40
CA THR A 87 2.96 5.73 -4.03
C THR A 87 3.85 4.97 -3.04
N PHE A 88 3.64 3.67 -2.93
CA PHE A 88 4.41 2.75 -2.11
C PHE A 88 4.94 1.61 -2.96
N LEU A 89 6.18 1.21 -2.68
CA LEU A 89 6.82 0.05 -3.27
C LEU A 89 6.95 -1.02 -2.18
N ILE A 90 6.24 -2.13 -2.35
CA ILE A 90 6.24 -3.27 -1.44
C ILE A 90 7.12 -4.35 -2.05
N ARG A 91 8.21 -4.69 -1.37
CA ARG A 91 9.08 -5.79 -1.80
C ARG A 91 8.61 -7.10 -1.18
N THR A 92 8.44 -8.11 -2.01
CA THR A 92 8.04 -9.45 -1.60
C THR A 92 9.17 -10.45 -1.85
N LYS A 93 9.12 -11.61 -1.20
CA LYS A 93 10.13 -12.65 -1.40
C LYS A 93 9.99 -13.32 -2.76
N THR A 94 8.77 -13.58 -3.19
CA THR A 94 8.45 -14.29 -4.44
C THR A 94 7.50 -13.47 -5.32
N GLU A 95 7.50 -13.75 -6.62
CA GLU A 95 6.52 -13.12 -7.53
C GLU A 95 5.08 -13.56 -7.23
N GLU A 96 4.89 -14.77 -6.70
CA GLU A 96 3.60 -15.28 -6.28
C GLU A 96 3.02 -14.46 -5.11
N ASP A 97 3.82 -14.21 -4.07
CA ASP A 97 3.43 -13.33 -2.95
C ASP A 97 3.01 -11.94 -3.45
N ARG A 98 3.75 -11.38 -4.41
CA ARG A 98 3.42 -10.09 -5.04
C ARG A 98 2.06 -10.13 -5.73
N ASN A 99 1.80 -11.18 -6.51
CA ASN A 99 0.53 -11.32 -7.23
C ASN A 99 -0.63 -11.51 -6.25
N ASN A 100 -0.47 -12.39 -5.25
CA ASN A 100 -1.46 -12.60 -4.20
C ASN A 100 -1.77 -11.30 -3.45
N LEU A 101 -0.75 -10.50 -3.14
CA LEU A 101 -0.93 -9.20 -2.51
C LEU A 101 -1.68 -8.21 -3.42
N ALA A 102 -1.31 -8.13 -4.70
CA ALA A 102 -1.97 -7.26 -5.66
C ALA A 102 -3.46 -7.62 -5.82
N THR A 103 -3.75 -8.91 -5.95
CA THR A 103 -5.12 -9.44 -6.02
C THR A 103 -5.87 -9.13 -4.73
N ALA A 104 -5.30 -9.39 -3.56
CA ALA A 104 -5.95 -9.08 -2.28
C ALA A 104 -6.28 -7.58 -2.15
N ILE A 105 -5.35 -6.69 -2.54
CA ILE A 105 -5.61 -5.25 -2.52
C ILE A 105 -6.77 -4.89 -3.45
N GLN A 106 -6.81 -5.46 -4.66
CA GLN A 106 -7.89 -5.21 -5.63
C GLN A 106 -9.23 -5.79 -5.20
N GLU A 107 -9.25 -7.01 -4.65
CA GLU A 107 -10.45 -7.67 -4.13
C GLU A 107 -11.04 -6.93 -2.92
N HIS A 108 -10.18 -6.36 -2.09
CA HIS A 108 -10.61 -5.56 -0.95
C HIS A 108 -10.92 -4.11 -1.33
N ALA A 109 -10.49 -3.63 -2.49
CA ALA A 109 -10.84 -2.29 -2.96
C ALA A 109 -12.35 -2.22 -3.22
N PRO A 110 -13.02 -1.11 -2.85
CA PRO A 110 -14.44 -0.95 -3.12
C PRO A 110 -14.69 -0.93 -4.63
N ALA A 111 -15.76 -1.57 -5.08
CA ALA A 111 -16.22 -1.43 -6.46
C ALA A 111 -16.86 -0.04 -6.64
N SER A 112 -16.56 0.64 -7.75
CA SER A 112 -17.08 1.97 -8.10
C SER A 112 -18.60 2.06 -8.09
#